data_AF-A0A7C1CA87-F1
#
_entry.id   AF-A0A7C1CA87-F1
#
_cell.length_a   1.000
_cell.length_b   1.000
_cell.length_c   1.000
_cell.angle_alpha   90.00
_cell.angle_beta   90.00
_cell.angle_gamma   90.00
#
_symmetry.space_group_name_H-M   'P 1'
#
loop_
_entity.id
_entity.type
_entity.pdbx_description
1 polymer ?
#
loop_
_entity_poly.entity_id
_entity_poly.type
_entity_poly.pdbx_seq_one_letter_code
_entity_poly.pdbx_strand_id
1 'polypeptide(L)'
;MDIDGNLEEWKSIIEASRIIVDELEKLGITKSVFIKWSGEGTHVHIHERCFSSELLSKYNPLDIAYSIVEYVLDRCRERLAEIASASNALKIENEIDLKRVFTAPLSLHRRRDLCCICFKPEALDSFEVEWADPLNFKHDSGWREYVEGEGDEAALKALKSVGGYKGWVDTANAKSRT
;
A
#
# COMPACT_ATOMS: atom_id res chain seq x y z
N MET A 1 -0.99 0.15 1.21
CA MET A 1 -1.74 -0.91 1.92
C MET A 1 -0.91 -2.17 1.91
N ASP A 2 -0.92 -2.93 3.00
CA ASP A 2 -0.16 -4.17 3.15
C ASP A 2 -1.08 -5.36 2.88
N ILE A 3 -0.65 -6.28 2.01
CA ILE A 3 -1.38 -7.48 1.62
C ILE A 3 -0.45 -8.66 1.79
N ASP A 4 -0.64 -9.40 2.87
CA ASP A 4 0.17 -10.56 3.23
C ASP A 4 -0.61 -11.84 2.97
N GLY A 5 0.11 -12.91 2.62
CA GLY A 5 -0.47 -14.23 2.45
C GLY A 5 0.59 -15.31 2.33
N ASN A 6 0.21 -16.42 1.73
CA ASN A 6 1.14 -17.49 1.37
C ASN A 6 1.53 -17.38 -0.09
N LEU A 7 2.79 -17.71 -0.41
CA LEU A 7 3.29 -17.72 -1.78
C LEU A 7 2.50 -18.65 -2.70
N GLU A 8 1.95 -19.76 -2.18
CA GLU A 8 1.11 -20.70 -2.94
C GLU A 8 -0.22 -20.08 -3.40
N GLU A 9 -0.69 -19.06 -2.70
CA GLU A 9 -1.95 -18.35 -2.94
C GLU A 9 -1.70 -16.94 -3.52
N TRP A 10 -0.54 -16.72 -4.15
CA TRP A 10 -0.14 -15.41 -4.67
C TRP A 10 -1.17 -14.77 -5.60
N LYS A 11 -1.95 -15.57 -6.33
CA LYS A 11 -3.01 -15.07 -7.21
C LYS A 11 -4.08 -14.30 -6.43
N SER A 12 -4.46 -14.75 -5.24
CA SER A 12 -5.41 -14.04 -4.37
C SER A 12 -4.82 -12.72 -3.85
N ILE A 13 -3.50 -12.67 -3.62
CA ILE A 13 -2.78 -11.43 -3.24
C ILE A 13 -2.82 -10.41 -4.39
N ILE A 14 -2.60 -10.86 -5.62
CA ILE A 14 -2.66 -10.02 -6.82
C ILE A 14 -4.10 -9.56 -7.10
N GLU A 15 -5.09 -10.43 -6.91
CA GLU A 15 -6.51 -10.08 -7.05
C GLU A 15 -6.95 -9.04 -6.01
N ALA A 16 -6.54 -9.19 -4.75
CA ALA A 16 -6.76 -8.18 -3.72
C ALA A 16 -6.07 -6.84 -4.08
N SER A 17 -4.86 -6.90 -4.62
CA SER A 17 -4.13 -5.71 -5.11
C SER A 17 -4.90 -5.02 -6.23
N ARG A 18 -5.49 -5.79 -7.17
CA ARG A 18 -6.33 -5.27 -8.26
C ARG A 18 -7.54 -4.51 -7.72
N ILE A 19 -8.28 -5.08 -6.76
CA ILE A 19 -9.45 -4.40 -6.16
C ILE A 19 -9.07 -3.05 -5.56
N ILE A 20 -7.93 -2.99 -4.87
CA ILE A 20 -7.43 -1.77 -4.23
C ILE A 20 -7.00 -0.75 -5.28
N VAL A 21 -6.29 -1.17 -6.33
CA VAL A 21 -5.92 -0.31 -7.45
C VAL A 21 -7.16 0.29 -8.11
N ASP A 22 -8.15 -0.54 -8.45
CA ASP A 22 -9.39 -0.08 -9.09
C ASP A 22 -10.12 0.97 -8.22
N GLU A 23 -10.04 0.84 -6.90
CA GLU A 23 -10.63 1.84 -6.00
C GLU A 23 -9.81 3.14 -5.93
N LEU A 24 -8.48 3.05 -5.99
CA LEU A 24 -7.61 4.23 -6.10
C LEU A 24 -7.86 4.99 -7.41
N GLU A 25 -8.04 4.27 -8.52
CA GLU A 25 -8.37 4.88 -9.81
C GLU A 25 -9.71 5.63 -9.77
N LYS A 26 -10.74 5.06 -9.13
CA LYS A 26 -12.03 5.74 -8.90
C LYS A 26 -11.90 6.99 -8.03
N LEU A 27 -10.87 7.05 -7.18
CA LEU A 27 -10.54 8.22 -6.37
C LEU A 27 -9.65 9.23 -7.12
N GLY A 28 -9.26 8.93 -8.36
CA GLY A 28 -8.45 9.79 -9.21
C GLY A 28 -6.94 9.59 -9.07
N ILE A 29 -6.48 8.60 -8.28
CA ILE A 29 -5.06 8.31 -8.08
C ILE A 29 -4.66 7.18 -9.02
N THR A 30 -4.01 7.52 -10.14
CA THR A 30 -3.70 6.57 -11.22
C THR A 30 -2.19 6.51 -11.48
N LYS A 31 -1.57 7.65 -11.80
CA LYS A 31 -0.16 7.71 -12.23
C LYS A 31 0.81 7.48 -11.09
N SER A 32 0.41 7.88 -9.89
CA SER A 32 1.22 7.79 -8.68
C SER A 32 1.05 6.47 -7.93
N VAL A 33 0.39 5.46 -8.50
CA VAL A 33 0.27 4.14 -7.89
C VAL A 33 1.37 3.21 -8.41
N PHE A 34 1.93 2.41 -7.51
CA PHE A 34 2.81 1.30 -7.88
C PHE A 34 2.62 0.13 -6.94
N ILE A 35 3.02 -1.04 -7.42
CA ILE A 35 2.95 -2.30 -6.70
C ILE A 35 4.35 -2.69 -6.28
N LYS A 36 4.51 -3.14 -5.04
CA LYS A 36 5.76 -3.68 -4.52
C LYS A 36 5.54 -5.10 -4.03
N TRP A 37 6.09 -6.08 -4.75
CA TRP A 37 6.08 -7.48 -4.35
C TRP A 37 7.24 -7.75 -3.40
N SER A 38 6.95 -8.17 -2.17
CA SER A 38 7.95 -8.36 -1.11
C SER A 38 8.49 -9.79 -1.02
N GLY A 39 7.92 -10.73 -1.77
CA GLY A 39 8.32 -12.15 -1.81
C GLY A 39 7.23 -13.11 -1.34
N GLU A 40 6.44 -12.72 -0.33
CA GLU A 40 5.27 -13.49 0.16
C GLU A 40 3.98 -12.67 0.17
N GLY A 41 4.08 -11.39 -0.17
CA GLY A 41 2.99 -10.43 -0.13
C GLY A 41 3.22 -9.27 -1.09
N THR A 42 2.25 -8.38 -1.14
CA THR A 42 2.25 -7.19 -1.98
C THR A 42 1.91 -5.96 -1.18
N HIS A 43 2.59 -4.86 -1.48
CA HIS A 43 2.24 -3.55 -0.96
C HIS A 43 1.73 -2.73 -2.14
N VAL A 44 0.48 -2.24 -2.04
CA VAL A 44 -0.03 -1.22 -2.97
C VAL A 44 0.40 0.13 -2.42
N HIS A 45 1.26 0.83 -3.16
CA HIS A 45 1.82 2.10 -2.76
C HIS A 45 1.23 3.25 -3.56
N ILE A 46 0.99 4.36 -2.87
CA ILE A 46 0.78 5.67 -3.47
C ILE A 46 2.10 6.42 -3.28
N HIS A 47 2.67 6.95 -4.35
CA HIS A 47 3.90 7.72 -4.31
C HIS A 47 3.68 8.99 -3.48
N GLU A 48 4.51 9.22 -2.46
CA GLU A 48 4.30 10.26 -1.44
C GLU A 48 4.28 11.69 -2.01
N ARG A 49 5.05 11.92 -3.08
CA ARG A 49 5.07 13.20 -3.82
C ARG A 49 3.82 13.45 -4.69
N CYS A 50 2.83 12.56 -4.71
CA CYS A 50 1.55 12.85 -5.35
C CYS A 50 0.68 13.80 -4.53
N PHE A 51 0.97 13.98 -3.24
CA PHE A 51 0.33 14.97 -2.39
C PHE A 51 1.04 16.30 -2.54
N SER A 52 0.28 17.36 -2.81
CA SER A 52 0.87 18.66 -3.06
C SER A 52 1.54 19.24 -1.81
N SER A 53 2.54 20.07 -2.05
CA SER A 53 3.17 20.87 -1.00
C SER A 53 2.15 21.72 -0.23
N GLU A 54 1.07 22.18 -0.88
CA GLU A 54 -0.01 22.92 -0.22
C GLU A 54 -0.78 22.05 0.78
N LEU A 55 -1.17 20.83 0.40
CA LEU A 55 -1.85 19.90 1.30
C LEU A 55 -0.96 19.53 2.50
N LEU A 56 0.30 19.19 2.22
CA LEU A 56 1.27 18.78 3.24
C LEU A 56 1.64 19.92 4.20
N SER A 57 1.42 21.17 3.82
CA SER A 57 1.57 22.32 4.73
C SER A 57 0.44 22.44 5.76
N LYS A 58 -0.72 21.82 5.51
CA LYS A 58 -1.94 21.92 6.32
C LYS A 58 -2.20 20.67 7.16
N TYR A 59 -1.77 19.50 6.69
CA TYR A 59 -2.05 18.21 7.31
C TYR A 59 -0.77 17.40 7.49
N ASN A 60 -0.70 16.64 8.58
CA ASN A 60 0.46 15.77 8.83
C ASN A 60 0.50 14.64 7.77
N PRO A 61 1.68 14.34 7.17
CA PRO A 61 1.80 13.24 6.22
C PRO A 61 1.35 11.88 6.76
N LEU A 62 1.57 11.62 8.06
CA LEU A 62 1.15 10.37 8.70
C LEU A 62 -0.37 10.29 8.84
N ASP A 63 -1.04 11.42 9.08
CA ASP A 63 -2.51 11.48 9.06
C ASP A 63 -3.03 11.15 7.68
N ILE A 64 -2.51 11.82 6.64
CA ILE A 64 -2.90 11.57 5.25
C ILE A 64 -2.72 10.09 4.90
N ALA A 65 -1.55 9.52 5.19
CA ALA A 65 -1.24 8.13 4.89
C ALA A 65 -2.21 7.17 5.59
N TYR A 66 -2.44 7.35 6.90
CA TYR A 66 -3.36 6.51 7.66
C TYR A 66 -4.79 6.64 7.14
N SER A 67 -5.28 7.87 6.97
CA SER A 67 -6.65 8.14 6.53
C SER A 67 -6.94 7.54 5.17
N ILE A 68 -6.05 7.72 4.19
CA ILE A 68 -6.27 7.21 2.83
C ILE A 68 -6.31 5.69 2.82
N VAL A 69 -5.37 5.04 3.53
CA VAL A 69 -5.34 3.58 3.60
C VAL A 69 -6.64 3.05 4.23
N GLU A 70 -7.04 3.56 5.40
CA GLU A 70 -8.32 3.17 6.01
C GLU A 70 -9.51 3.41 5.07
N TYR A 71 -9.55 4.59 4.44
CA TYR A 71 -10.67 4.99 3.59
C TYR A 71 -10.83 4.08 2.37
N VAL A 72 -9.73 3.70 1.74
CA VAL A 72 -9.73 2.77 0.60
C VAL A 72 -10.09 1.36 1.06
N LEU A 73 -9.50 0.86 2.15
CA LEU A 73 -9.78 -0.47 2.67
C LEU A 73 -11.24 -0.62 3.09
N ASP A 74 -11.83 0.41 3.71
CA ASP A 74 -13.25 0.42 4.09
C ASP A 74 -14.17 0.30 2.86
N ARG A 75 -13.87 1.05 1.79
CA ARG A 75 -14.61 1.00 0.50
C ARG A 75 -14.42 -0.30 -0.28
N CYS A 76 -13.34 -1.03 0.00
CA CYS A 76 -13.07 -2.33 -0.61
C CYS A 76 -13.54 -3.50 0.24
N ARG A 77 -13.98 -3.27 1.48
CA ARG A 77 -14.18 -4.28 2.52
C ARG A 77 -14.96 -5.50 2.06
N GLU A 78 -16.11 -5.30 1.41
CA GLU A 78 -16.96 -6.42 0.96
C GLU A 78 -16.25 -7.29 -0.07
N ARG A 79 -15.70 -6.67 -1.13
CA ARG A 79 -14.96 -7.38 -2.19
C ARG A 79 -13.70 -8.07 -1.67
N LEU A 80 -12.99 -7.44 -0.74
CA LEU A 80 -11.80 -8.04 -0.12
C LEU A 80 -12.17 -9.20 0.81
N ALA A 81 -13.30 -9.12 1.51
CA ALA A 81 -13.79 -10.20 2.36
C ALA A 81 -14.19 -11.43 1.54
N GLU A 82 -14.71 -11.26 0.32
CA GLU A 82 -15.00 -12.37 -0.59
C GLU A 82 -13.73 -13.16 -0.94
N ILE A 83 -12.65 -12.48 -1.32
CA ILE A 83 -11.36 -13.14 -1.62
C ILE A 83 -10.76 -13.77 -0.35
N ALA A 84 -10.77 -13.02 0.76
CA ALA A 84 -10.23 -13.52 2.03
C ALA A 84 -11.03 -14.74 2.54
N SER A 85 -12.32 -14.86 2.25
CA SER A 85 -13.10 -16.05 2.64
C SER A 85 -12.65 -17.33 1.92
N ALA A 86 -12.01 -17.19 0.76
CA ALA A 86 -11.47 -18.30 -0.02
C ALA A 86 -10.01 -18.64 0.35
N SER A 87 -9.36 -17.84 1.21
CA SER A 87 -7.97 -18.01 1.64
C SER A 87 -7.86 -18.00 3.16
N ASN A 88 -7.17 -18.99 3.74
CA ASN A 88 -6.95 -19.02 5.20
C ASN A 88 -5.77 -18.14 5.66
N ALA A 89 -5.02 -17.55 4.72
CA ALA A 89 -3.78 -16.85 5.01
C ALA A 89 -3.79 -15.36 4.60
N LEU A 90 -4.69 -14.96 3.70
CA LEU A 90 -4.74 -13.59 3.19
C LEU A 90 -5.13 -12.60 4.29
N LYS A 91 -4.27 -11.61 4.51
CA LYS A 91 -4.49 -10.49 5.42
C LYS A 91 -4.26 -9.19 4.69
N ILE A 92 -5.19 -8.26 4.87
CA ILE A 92 -5.13 -6.94 4.25
C ILE A 92 -5.32 -5.92 5.36
N GLU A 93 -4.25 -5.17 5.66
CA GLU A 93 -4.19 -4.37 6.87
C GLU A 93 -3.65 -2.96 6.59
N ASN A 94 -4.07 -2.03 7.44
CA ASN A 94 -3.46 -0.73 7.53
C ASN A 94 -2.33 -0.75 8.55
N GLU A 95 -1.12 -0.93 8.04
CA GLU A 95 0.09 -1.01 8.84
C GLU A 95 0.83 0.33 8.95
N ILE A 96 0.13 1.45 8.69
CA ILE A 96 0.70 2.78 8.87
C ILE A 96 0.88 3.04 10.37
N ASP A 97 2.15 3.04 10.79
CA ASP A 97 2.59 3.34 12.16
C ASP A 97 3.92 4.09 12.13
N LEU A 98 4.16 4.97 13.10
CA LEU A 98 5.36 5.81 13.18
C LEU A 98 6.67 4.99 13.23
N LYS A 99 6.62 3.78 13.80
CA LYS A 99 7.77 2.87 13.95
C LYS A 99 7.82 1.80 12.87
N ARG A 100 6.83 1.74 11.97
CA ARG A 100 6.80 0.72 10.93
C ARG A 100 7.94 0.94 9.94
N VAL A 101 8.56 -0.15 9.54
CA VAL A 101 9.53 -0.20 8.45
C VAL A 101 9.01 -1.13 7.37
N PHE A 102 9.27 -0.79 6.11
CA PHE A 102 8.87 -1.60 4.98
C PHE A 102 10.10 -2.05 4.19
N THR A 103 10.05 -3.24 3.60
CA THR A 103 11.11 -3.80 2.75
C THR A 103 11.44 -2.83 1.62
N ALA A 104 12.72 -2.51 1.46
CA ALA A 104 13.20 -1.65 0.39
C ALA A 104 13.21 -2.40 -0.95
N PRO A 105 12.94 -1.74 -2.09
CA PRO A 105 13.05 -2.37 -3.40
C PRO A 105 14.43 -3.00 -3.62
N LEU A 106 14.46 -4.13 -4.34
CA LEU A 106 15.63 -4.96 -4.64
C LEU A 106 16.32 -5.61 -3.43
N SER A 107 15.71 -5.54 -2.25
CA SER A 107 16.17 -6.32 -1.09
C SER A 107 15.87 -7.81 -1.29
N LEU A 108 16.78 -8.68 -0.85
CA LEU A 108 16.54 -10.12 -0.85
C LEU A 108 15.56 -10.51 0.24
N HIS A 109 14.65 -11.42 -0.08
CA HIS A 109 13.74 -11.97 0.91
C HIS A 109 14.50 -12.87 1.90
N ARG A 110 14.14 -12.80 3.18
CA ARG A 110 14.90 -13.49 4.25
C ARG A 110 14.88 -15.02 4.14
N ARG A 111 13.81 -15.59 3.58
CA ARG A 111 13.54 -17.05 3.57
C ARG A 111 13.31 -17.64 2.18
N ARG A 112 13.05 -16.81 1.18
CA ARG A 112 12.70 -17.24 -0.17
C ARG A 112 13.82 -16.80 -1.08
N ASP A 113 14.11 -17.58 -2.11
CA ASP A 113 15.06 -17.19 -3.15
C ASP A 113 14.38 -16.22 -4.13
N LEU A 114 13.93 -15.09 -3.59
CA LEU A 114 13.19 -14.03 -4.27
C LEU A 114 13.71 -12.67 -3.81
N CYS A 115 13.62 -11.68 -4.68
CA CYS A 115 13.94 -10.29 -4.39
C CYS A 115 12.68 -9.41 -4.43
N CYS A 116 12.72 -8.30 -3.71
CA CYS A 116 11.65 -7.32 -3.69
C CYS A 116 11.63 -6.54 -5.01
N ILE A 117 10.53 -6.59 -5.77
CA ILE A 117 10.41 -5.87 -7.04
C ILE A 117 9.27 -4.86 -6.99
N CYS A 118 9.37 -3.83 -7.83
CA CYS A 118 8.30 -2.88 -8.03
C CYS A 118 7.85 -2.94 -9.49
N PHE A 119 6.55 -2.75 -9.71
CA PHE A 119 5.95 -2.67 -11.04
C PHE A 119 4.70 -1.78 -11.04
N LYS A 120 4.30 -1.32 -12.22
CA LYS A 120 3.11 -0.50 -12.39
C LYS A 120 1.81 -1.35 -12.42
N PRO A 121 0.66 -0.80 -12.02
CA PRO A 121 -0.58 -1.56 -11.90
C PRO A 121 -1.09 -2.22 -13.19
N GLU A 122 -0.72 -1.70 -14.36
CA GLU A 122 -1.07 -2.28 -15.66
C GLU A 122 -0.43 -3.67 -15.87
N ALA A 123 0.65 -3.97 -15.14
CA ALA A 123 1.36 -5.24 -15.22
C ALA A 123 0.79 -6.33 -14.30
N LEU A 124 -0.18 -6.02 -13.43
CA LEU A 124 -0.76 -6.97 -12.47
C LEU A 124 -1.32 -8.24 -13.13
N ASP A 125 -1.97 -8.14 -14.30
CA ASP A 125 -2.56 -9.31 -14.99
C ASP A 125 -1.52 -10.24 -15.62
N SER A 126 -0.29 -9.75 -15.80
CA SER A 126 0.84 -10.51 -16.37
C SER A 126 1.89 -10.89 -15.31
N PHE A 127 1.64 -10.53 -14.05
CA PHE A 127 2.55 -10.81 -12.96
C PHE A 127 2.66 -12.33 -12.75
N GLU A 128 3.90 -12.79 -12.61
CA GLU A 128 4.23 -14.16 -12.21
C GLU A 128 5.34 -14.08 -11.15
N VAL A 129 5.35 -15.01 -10.20
CA VAL A 129 6.28 -14.98 -9.05
C VAL A 129 7.74 -14.96 -9.51
N GLU A 130 8.06 -15.59 -10.64
CA GLU A 130 9.39 -15.64 -11.25
C GLU A 130 9.94 -14.25 -11.62
N TRP A 131 9.09 -13.22 -11.70
CA TRP A 131 9.55 -11.84 -11.85
C TRP A 131 10.45 -11.40 -10.70
N ALA A 132 10.32 -12.05 -9.54
CA ALA A 132 11.13 -11.78 -8.36
C ALA A 132 12.39 -12.68 -8.26
N ASP A 133 12.75 -13.46 -9.29
CA ASP A 133 14.03 -14.21 -9.32
C ASP A 133 15.22 -13.27 -9.11
N PRO A 134 16.04 -13.42 -8.05
CA PRO A 134 17.17 -12.54 -7.78
C PRO A 134 18.20 -12.46 -8.91
N LEU A 135 18.28 -13.47 -9.78
CA LEU A 135 19.21 -13.49 -10.91
C LEU A 135 18.63 -12.89 -12.19
N ASN A 136 17.30 -12.87 -12.35
CA ASN A 136 16.61 -12.44 -13.58
C ASN A 136 15.33 -11.62 -13.29
N PHE A 137 15.40 -10.73 -12.30
CA PHE A 137 14.23 -10.01 -11.84
C PHE A 137 13.66 -9.03 -12.88
N LYS A 138 12.35 -8.79 -12.80
CA LYS A 138 11.65 -7.75 -13.56
C LYS A 138 11.25 -6.62 -12.61
N HIS A 139 12.06 -5.57 -12.58
CA HIS A 139 11.83 -4.37 -11.78
C HIS A 139 11.61 -3.17 -12.70
N ASP A 140 10.47 -2.51 -12.54
CA ASP A 140 10.11 -1.35 -13.34
C ASP A 140 10.48 -0.06 -12.62
N SER A 141 11.53 0.63 -13.08
CA SER A 141 11.96 1.91 -12.52
C SER A 141 10.90 3.02 -12.55
N GLY A 142 9.87 2.89 -13.39
CA GLY A 142 8.72 3.77 -13.47
C GLY A 142 7.91 3.83 -12.17
N TRP A 143 8.12 2.92 -11.22
CA TRP A 143 7.49 3.00 -9.88
C TRP A 143 7.72 4.36 -9.17
N ARG A 144 8.77 5.10 -9.57
CA ARG A 144 9.11 6.45 -9.07
C ARG A 144 8.34 7.59 -9.74
N GLU A 145 7.55 7.32 -10.77
CA GLU A 145 6.73 8.32 -11.45
C GLU A 145 5.52 8.70 -10.59
N TYR A 146 5.20 9.99 -10.57
CA TYR A 146 4.08 10.56 -9.84
C TYR A 146 3.60 11.86 -10.49
N VAL A 147 2.40 12.29 -10.11
CA VAL A 147 1.82 13.59 -10.48
C VAL A 147 1.50 14.35 -9.19
N GLU A 148 2.15 15.49 -8.96
CA GLU A 148 1.89 16.32 -7.78
C GLU A 148 0.44 16.83 -7.79
N GLY A 149 -0.24 16.71 -6.65
CA GLY A 149 -1.64 17.10 -6.48
C GLY A 149 -2.67 16.03 -6.87
N GLU A 150 -2.25 14.93 -7.50
CA GLU A 150 -3.16 13.83 -7.88
C GLU A 150 -3.87 13.21 -6.67
N GLY A 151 -3.19 13.15 -5.52
CA GLY A 151 -3.72 12.56 -4.30
C GLY A 151 -4.58 13.49 -3.44
N ASP A 152 -4.66 14.78 -3.75
CA ASP A 152 -5.15 15.79 -2.79
C ASP A 152 -6.64 15.65 -2.48
N GLU A 153 -7.47 15.46 -3.51
CA GLU A 153 -8.92 15.34 -3.31
C GLU A 153 -9.26 14.07 -2.51
N ALA A 154 -8.59 12.96 -2.83
CA ALA A 154 -8.73 11.70 -2.11
C ALA A 154 -8.27 11.83 -0.65
N ALA A 155 -7.15 12.52 -0.40
CA ALA A 155 -6.65 12.80 0.94
C ALA A 155 -7.66 13.59 1.77
N LEU A 156 -8.23 14.67 1.20
CA LEU A 156 -9.22 15.50 1.91
C LEU A 156 -10.50 14.71 2.22
N LYS A 157 -10.99 13.90 1.28
CA LYS A 157 -12.14 12.99 1.51
C LYS A 157 -11.84 12.00 2.62
N ALA A 158 -10.68 11.37 2.58
CA ALA A 158 -10.25 10.37 3.55
C ALA A 158 -10.11 10.98 4.96
N LEU A 159 -9.42 12.12 5.08
CA LEU A 159 -9.27 12.86 6.34
C LEU A 159 -10.62 13.25 6.94
N LYS A 160 -11.57 13.68 6.11
CA LYS A 160 -12.93 14.04 6.57
C LYS A 160 -13.72 12.82 7.06
N SER A 161 -13.53 11.66 6.43
CA SER A 161 -14.29 10.44 6.74
C SER A 161 -13.70 9.64 7.89
N VAL A 162 -12.37 9.50 7.93
CA VAL A 162 -11.64 8.63 8.87
C VAL A 162 -11.08 9.43 10.05
N GLY A 163 -10.70 10.68 9.84
CA GLY A 163 -9.82 11.43 10.74
C GLY A 163 -8.36 11.03 10.58
N GLY A 164 -7.47 11.57 11.42
CA GLY A 164 -6.03 11.32 11.37
C GLY A 164 -5.57 10.01 12.03
N TYR A 165 -4.26 9.81 12.07
CA TYR A 165 -3.61 8.66 12.68
C TYR A 165 -3.90 8.59 14.19
N LYS A 166 -4.43 7.47 14.68
CA LYS A 166 -4.90 7.40 16.07
C LYS A 166 -3.77 7.33 17.10
N GLY A 167 -2.58 6.88 16.70
CA GLY A 167 -1.43 6.68 17.60
C GLY A 167 -0.84 7.97 18.20
N TRP A 168 -1.29 9.16 17.75
CA TRP A 168 -0.94 10.42 18.42
C TRP A 168 -1.33 10.43 19.90
N VAL A 169 -2.50 9.87 20.23
CA VAL A 169 -3.11 9.97 21.57
C VAL A 169 -2.31 9.18 22.61
N ASP A 170 -1.76 8.03 22.23
CA ASP A 170 -0.93 7.21 23.11
C ASP A 170 0.42 7.89 23.42
N THR A 171 0.97 8.68 22.49
CA THR A 171 2.18 9.46 22.73
C THR A 171 1.95 10.71 23.60
N ALA A 172 0.75 11.31 23.54
CA ALA A 172 0.38 12.44 24.38
C ALA A 172 0.18 12.05 25.86
N ASN A 173 -0.38 10.86 26.11
CA ASN A 173 -0.57 10.31 27.47
C ASN A 173 0.69 9.67 28.08
N ALA A 174 1.76 9.47 27.30
CA ALA A 174 3.01 8.89 27.79
C ALA A 174 3.87 9.86 28.63
N LYS A 175 3.48 11.14 28.78
CA LYS A 175 4.24 12.19 29.49
C LYS A 175 3.88 12.38 30.98
N SER A 176 3.30 11.40 31.67
CA SER A 176 3.03 11.51 33.12
C SER A 176 3.43 10.30 33.96
N ARG A 177 4.48 9.58 33.58
CA ARG A 177 5.12 8.58 34.47
C ARG A 177 6.50 9.08 34.89
N THR A 178 6.50 10.04 35.83
CA THR A 178 7.63 10.34 36.73
C THR A 178 7.48 9.54 38.00
#